data_AF-F6ICJ1-F1
#
_entry.id   AF-F6ICJ1-F1
#
_cell.length_a   1.000
_cell.length_b   1.000
_cell.length_c   1.000
_cell.angle_alpha   90.00
_cell.angle_beta   90.00
_cell.angle_gamma   90.00
#
_symmetry.space_group_name_H-M   'P 1'
#
loop_
_entity.id
_entity.type
_entity.pdbx_description
1 polymer ?
#
loop_
_entity_poly.entity_id
_entity_poly.type
_entity_poly.pdbx_seq_one_letter_code
_entity_poly.pdbx_strand_id
1 'polypeptide(L)'
;MLPALAFAWSTVSAVAQEMKALPPDAIAHIEKARHLIGRDLPQTTVGEFFNLLRNSKKTDPKILPANPTTAGPLGKTQYEAVGPVKVFDGVYVVGNAFVDVWIFVTKDGIIQYDAMNNEDDAKNIIEPAYAKLGLDPRNLKYIIISHGHGDHFGGAKYFQQKYGTHVLSSAADWDLMYRNVRSNAPPPARDMVVTDGQKLSLGGQTMTLYVTPGHTPGPVSLVVPVTDRGQKHVMAAFGGFGLPLNVEPSSAGPGLRVYGKEMRRFQKIAAAAGADGIISTHPGFDGTEDHVRNLIGGTAKKRNPYVVGNAAVARYWDAVDQIRLSMISIVDHLPAP
;
A
#
# COMPACT_ATOMS: atom_id res chain seq x y z
N MET A 1 28.12 22.82 -1.89
CA MET A 1 29.42 22.13 -2.05
C MET A 1 29.22 20.67 -1.69
N LEU A 2 29.25 19.78 -2.70
CA LEU A 2 29.28 18.32 -2.54
C LEU A 2 30.65 17.92 -1.98
N PRO A 3 30.72 17.05 -0.94
CA PRO A 3 31.40 15.76 -1.12
C PRO A 3 30.96 14.69 -0.08
N ALA A 4 29.81 14.05 -0.28
CA ALA A 4 29.47 12.78 0.40
C ALA A 4 29.02 11.68 -0.57
N LEU A 5 28.80 12.03 -1.84
CA LEU A 5 28.38 11.14 -2.93
C LEU A 5 29.52 10.32 -3.55
N ALA A 6 30.78 10.63 -3.23
CA ALA A 6 31.93 10.06 -3.95
C ALA A 6 32.44 8.72 -3.39
N PHE A 7 32.25 8.42 -2.09
CA PHE A 7 32.82 7.19 -1.51
C PHE A 7 31.89 5.96 -1.61
N ALA A 8 30.58 6.17 -1.79
CA ALA A 8 29.62 5.10 -2.01
C ALA A 8 29.45 4.71 -3.50
N TRP A 9 30.10 5.43 -4.43
CA TRP A 9 29.99 5.21 -5.88
C TRP A 9 31.12 4.34 -6.46
N SER A 10 32.28 4.25 -5.80
CA SER A 10 33.45 3.55 -6.36
C SER A 10 33.40 2.03 -6.25
N THR A 11 32.67 1.45 -5.30
CA THR A 11 32.43 -0.02 -5.22
C THR A 11 31.22 -0.47 -6.05
N VAL A 12 30.34 0.46 -6.42
CA VAL A 12 29.11 0.18 -7.21
C VAL A 12 29.38 0.18 -8.72
N SER A 13 30.39 0.92 -9.20
CA SER A 13 30.72 1.01 -10.63
C SER A 13 31.36 -0.25 -11.21
N ALA A 14 32.09 -1.05 -10.43
CA ALA A 14 32.74 -2.26 -10.94
C ALA A 14 31.75 -3.41 -11.18
N VAL A 15 30.65 -3.47 -10.42
CA VAL A 15 29.59 -4.50 -10.57
C VAL A 15 28.56 -4.12 -11.65
N ALA A 16 28.44 -2.83 -11.98
CA ALA A 16 27.49 -2.30 -12.97
C ALA A 16 27.79 -2.74 -14.42
N GLN A 17 28.98 -3.27 -14.70
CA GLN A 17 29.36 -3.79 -16.03
C GLN A 17 28.99 -5.26 -16.24
N GLU A 18 28.62 -6.01 -15.19
CA GLU A 18 28.43 -7.48 -15.24
C GLU A 18 26.97 -7.94 -15.24
N MET A 19 25.96 -7.06 -15.18
CA MET A 19 24.54 -7.46 -15.16
C MET A 19 23.98 -7.88 -16.53
N LYS A 20 24.62 -8.86 -17.18
CA LYS A 20 24.04 -9.62 -18.29
C LYS A 20 23.35 -10.87 -17.72
N ALA A 21 22.01 -10.79 -17.62
CA ALA A 21 21.06 -11.80 -17.13
C ALA A 21 20.85 -11.87 -15.61
N LEU A 22 19.58 -11.97 -15.19
CA LEU A 22 19.18 -12.27 -13.82
C LEU A 22 19.53 -13.73 -13.47
N PRO A 23 19.78 -14.07 -12.19
CA PRO A 23 19.96 -15.45 -11.76
C PRO A 23 18.79 -16.35 -12.18
N PRO A 24 19.02 -17.63 -12.58
CA PRO A 24 17.96 -18.52 -13.03
C PRO A 24 16.82 -18.75 -12.02
N ASP A 25 17.14 -18.79 -10.73
CA ASP A 25 16.17 -18.89 -9.64
C ASP A 25 15.33 -17.61 -9.50
N ALA A 26 15.95 -16.43 -9.63
CA ALA A 26 15.23 -15.16 -9.69
C ALA A 26 14.23 -15.12 -10.85
N ILE A 27 14.63 -15.61 -12.04
CA ILE A 27 13.75 -15.72 -13.21
C ILE A 27 12.58 -16.68 -12.93
N ALA A 28 12.85 -17.85 -12.37
CA ALA A 28 11.81 -18.84 -12.05
C ALA A 28 10.75 -18.29 -11.08
N HIS A 29 11.19 -17.51 -10.08
CA HIS A 29 10.29 -16.80 -9.17
C HIS A 29 9.42 -15.77 -9.90
N ILE A 30 10.01 -14.96 -10.78
CA ILE A 30 9.27 -13.97 -11.58
C ILE A 30 8.22 -14.63 -12.48
N GLU A 31 8.57 -15.72 -13.17
CA GLU A 31 7.65 -16.47 -14.03
C GLU A 31 6.49 -17.05 -13.22
N LYS A 32 6.78 -17.62 -12.05
CA LYS A 32 5.75 -18.12 -11.14
C LYS A 32 4.82 -17.00 -10.66
N ALA A 33 5.35 -15.82 -10.33
CA ALA A 33 4.53 -14.66 -9.97
C ALA A 33 3.57 -14.27 -11.10
N ARG A 34 4.06 -14.22 -12.35
CA ARG A 34 3.22 -13.92 -13.54
C ARG A 34 2.10 -14.94 -13.73
N HIS A 35 2.39 -16.23 -13.55
CA HIS A 35 1.38 -17.29 -13.62
C HIS A 35 0.33 -17.18 -12.52
N LEU A 36 0.74 -16.82 -11.30
CA LEU A 36 -0.16 -16.64 -10.16
C LEU A 36 -1.08 -15.43 -10.31
N ILE A 37 -0.58 -14.31 -10.85
CA ILE A 37 -1.39 -13.11 -11.12
C ILE A 37 -2.36 -13.33 -12.28
N GLY A 38 -1.97 -14.06 -13.32
CA GLY A 38 -2.85 -14.34 -14.46
C GLY A 38 -3.29 -13.06 -15.18
N ARG A 39 -4.56 -12.99 -15.59
CA ARG A 39 -5.17 -11.79 -16.20
C ARG A 39 -6.30 -11.21 -15.35
N ASP A 40 -6.62 -11.88 -14.25
CA ASP A 40 -7.75 -11.68 -13.38
C ASP A 40 -7.43 -10.84 -12.13
N LEU A 41 -6.13 -10.68 -11.80
CA LEU A 41 -5.65 -9.90 -10.67
C LEU A 41 -4.89 -8.64 -11.13
N PRO A 42 -4.74 -7.63 -10.24
CA PRO A 42 -3.98 -6.42 -10.52
C PRO A 42 -2.56 -6.71 -11.02
N GLN A 43 -2.26 -6.30 -12.25
CA GLN A 43 -0.95 -6.53 -12.89
C GLN A 43 0.11 -5.55 -12.41
N THR A 44 -0.34 -4.40 -11.94
CA THR A 44 0.45 -3.27 -11.45
C THR A 44 1.32 -3.65 -10.25
N THR A 45 0.98 -4.70 -9.49
CA THR A 45 1.88 -5.26 -8.45
C THR A 45 3.18 -5.84 -9.02
N VAL A 46 3.10 -6.49 -10.18
CA VAL A 46 4.27 -6.99 -10.92
C VAL A 46 4.94 -5.85 -11.69
N GLY A 47 4.15 -4.92 -12.25
CA GLY A 47 4.65 -3.73 -12.95
C GLY A 47 5.43 -2.76 -12.05
N GLU A 48 4.96 -2.51 -10.83
CA GLU A 48 5.64 -1.66 -9.84
C GLU A 48 6.92 -2.29 -9.32
N PHE A 49 6.97 -3.61 -9.14
CA PHE A 49 8.22 -4.32 -8.87
C PHE A 49 9.28 -4.04 -9.94
N PHE A 50 8.89 -4.11 -11.21
CA PHE A 50 9.78 -3.78 -12.32
C PHE A 50 10.11 -2.28 -12.39
N ASN A 51 9.20 -1.40 -11.97
CA ASN A 51 9.50 0.03 -11.82
C ASN A 51 10.51 0.30 -10.69
N LEU A 52 10.43 -0.41 -9.56
CA LEU A 52 11.41 -0.38 -8.47
C LEU A 52 12.79 -0.83 -8.96
N LEU A 53 12.87 -1.94 -9.70
CA LEU A 53 14.13 -2.40 -10.32
C LEU A 53 14.66 -1.37 -11.33
N ARG A 54 13.81 -0.80 -12.18
CA ARG A 54 14.18 0.23 -13.16
C ARG A 54 14.69 1.52 -12.50
N ASN A 55 14.00 2.00 -11.47
CA ASN A 55 14.35 3.21 -10.74
C ASN A 55 15.61 3.04 -9.88
N SER A 56 16.00 1.80 -9.57
CA SER A 56 17.27 1.49 -8.92
C SER A 56 18.50 1.62 -9.85
N LYS A 57 18.30 1.84 -11.17
CA LYS A 57 19.33 1.87 -12.24
C LYS A 57 20.19 0.59 -12.34
N LYS A 58 19.66 -0.57 -11.92
CA LYS A 58 20.41 -1.84 -11.74
C LYS A 58 19.87 -3.03 -12.55
N THR A 59 19.13 -2.85 -13.66
CA THR A 59 18.64 -3.98 -14.48
C THR A 59 18.50 -3.65 -15.97
N ASP A 60 18.75 -4.63 -16.85
CA ASP A 60 18.55 -4.53 -18.31
C ASP A 60 17.06 -4.27 -18.66
N PRO A 61 16.73 -3.16 -19.36
CA PRO A 61 15.37 -2.84 -19.80
C PRO A 61 14.68 -3.93 -20.64
N LYS A 62 15.43 -4.82 -21.31
CA LYS A 62 14.89 -5.88 -22.18
C LYS A 62 14.31 -7.07 -21.44
N ILE A 63 14.63 -7.24 -20.16
CA ILE A 63 14.12 -8.33 -19.30
C ILE A 63 12.75 -7.95 -18.71
N LEU A 64 12.39 -6.66 -18.75
CA LEU A 64 11.13 -6.14 -18.22
C LEU A 64 9.99 -6.37 -19.24
N PRO A 65 8.80 -6.83 -18.82
CA PRO A 65 7.62 -6.82 -19.69
C PRO A 65 7.30 -5.39 -20.12
N ALA A 66 6.80 -5.22 -21.36
CA ALA A 66 6.35 -3.92 -21.85
C ALA A 66 5.26 -3.37 -20.93
N ASN A 67 5.46 -2.13 -20.50
CA ASN A 67 4.70 -1.42 -19.49
C ASN A 67 3.20 -1.35 -19.86
N PRO A 68 2.27 -1.94 -19.07
CA PRO A 68 0.90 -1.46 -19.06
C PRO A 68 0.92 -0.19 -18.18
N THR A 69 0.82 0.96 -18.84
CA THR A 69 0.66 2.31 -18.26
C THR A 69 1.84 2.87 -17.45
N THR A 70 2.43 3.92 -18.01
CA THR A 70 3.41 4.81 -17.40
C THR A 70 2.78 5.68 -16.31
N ALA A 71 3.14 5.43 -15.06
CA ALA A 71 3.48 6.52 -14.16
C ALA A 71 4.97 6.35 -13.81
N GLY A 72 5.82 7.18 -14.41
CA GLY A 72 7.18 7.36 -13.89
C GLY A 72 7.12 8.06 -12.51
N PRO A 73 8.25 8.41 -11.90
CA PRO A 73 8.23 9.40 -10.82
C PRO A 73 7.85 10.74 -11.46
N LEU A 74 6.55 10.96 -11.65
CA LEU A 74 6.01 12.20 -12.17
C LEU A 74 6.26 13.27 -11.11
N GLY A 75 6.67 14.46 -11.56
CA GLY A 75 6.77 15.62 -10.68
C GLY A 75 5.48 15.78 -9.87
N LYS A 76 5.61 16.33 -8.65
CA LYS A 76 4.58 16.45 -7.60
C LYS A 76 3.24 17.13 -8.00
N THR A 77 2.97 17.38 -9.28
CA THR A 77 1.90 18.25 -9.78
C THR A 77 0.89 17.63 -10.74
N GLN A 78 0.93 16.33 -11.09
CA GLN A 78 -0.04 15.78 -12.07
C GLN A 78 -0.47 14.33 -11.84
N TYR A 79 -0.89 13.97 -10.63
CA TYR A 79 -1.70 12.75 -10.46
C TYR A 79 -3.18 13.15 -10.53
N GLU A 80 -3.90 12.68 -11.56
CA GLU A 80 -5.35 12.87 -11.65
C GLU A 80 -6.02 12.27 -10.40
N ALA A 81 -7.04 12.96 -9.88
CA ALA A 81 -7.75 12.49 -8.70
C ALA A 81 -8.53 11.22 -9.03
N VAL A 82 -8.44 10.24 -8.14
CA VAL A 82 -9.26 9.02 -8.15
C VAL A 82 -10.41 9.23 -7.16
N GLY A 83 -11.65 9.19 -7.63
CA GLY A 83 -12.83 9.32 -6.78
C GLY A 83 -13.25 10.77 -6.41
N PRO A 84 -14.20 10.94 -5.47
CA PRO A 84 -14.79 9.89 -4.64
C PRO A 84 -15.64 8.90 -5.41
N VAL A 85 -15.44 7.61 -5.15
CA VAL A 85 -16.27 6.52 -5.71
C VAL A 85 -16.79 5.64 -4.59
N LYS A 86 -18.09 5.33 -4.63
CA LYS A 86 -18.69 4.30 -3.79
C LYS A 86 -18.23 2.93 -4.28
N VAL A 87 -17.46 2.22 -3.47
CA VAL A 87 -16.96 0.88 -3.77
C VAL A 87 -17.87 -0.18 -3.18
N PHE A 88 -18.24 -0.05 -1.91
CA PHE A 88 -19.20 -0.93 -1.22
C PHE A 88 -20.30 -0.08 -0.56
N ASP A 89 -21.31 -0.71 0.01
CA ASP A 89 -22.32 -0.03 0.82
C ASP A 89 -21.64 0.63 2.03
N GLY A 90 -21.66 1.97 2.04
CA GLY A 90 -20.99 2.78 3.06
C GLY A 90 -19.46 2.84 2.95
N VAL A 91 -18.85 2.34 1.87
CA VAL A 91 -17.39 2.37 1.68
C VAL A 91 -17.01 3.08 0.40
N TYR A 92 -16.07 4.01 0.51
CA TYR A 92 -15.64 4.87 -0.59
C TYR A 92 -14.12 4.91 -0.70
N VAL A 93 -13.63 5.16 -1.91
CA VAL A 93 -12.21 5.44 -2.18
C VAL A 93 -12.05 6.86 -2.72
N VAL A 94 -11.02 7.55 -2.24
CA VAL A 94 -10.65 8.92 -2.61
C VAL A 94 -9.13 9.01 -2.66
N GLY A 95 -8.54 9.56 -3.71
CA GLY A 95 -7.09 9.68 -3.78
C GLY A 95 -6.60 10.34 -5.06
N ASN A 96 -5.39 9.97 -5.43
CA ASN A 96 -4.78 10.26 -6.71
C ASN A 96 -4.13 8.97 -7.26
N ALA A 97 -3.49 9.04 -8.43
CA ALA A 97 -2.85 7.87 -9.03
C ALA A 97 -1.66 7.28 -8.24
N PHE A 98 -1.20 7.91 -7.15
CA PHE A 98 -0.10 7.43 -6.32
C PHE A 98 -0.57 6.86 -4.98
N VAL A 99 -1.43 7.57 -4.24
CA VAL A 99 -1.98 7.15 -2.95
C VAL A 99 -3.45 7.53 -2.82
N ASP A 100 -4.20 6.70 -2.12
CA ASP A 100 -5.61 6.89 -1.82
C ASP A 100 -5.93 6.65 -0.33
N VAL A 101 -7.18 6.95 0.03
CA VAL A 101 -7.76 6.68 1.34
C VAL A 101 -9.06 5.90 1.16
N TRP A 102 -9.30 5.02 2.11
CA TRP A 102 -10.56 4.29 2.24
C TRP A 102 -11.42 4.91 3.34
N ILE A 103 -12.67 5.23 3.00
CA ILE A 103 -13.63 5.88 3.91
C ILE A 103 -14.74 4.87 4.22
N PHE A 104 -14.93 4.57 5.51
CA PHE A 104 -15.95 3.66 6.03
C PHE A 104 -16.98 4.47 6.83
N VAL A 105 -18.17 4.64 6.25
CA VAL A 105 -19.30 5.34 6.87
C VAL A 105 -20.10 4.37 7.73
N THR A 106 -20.30 4.72 8.99
CA THR A 106 -21.02 3.93 9.98
C THR A 106 -22.16 4.74 10.60
N LYS A 107 -23.05 4.12 11.38
CA LYS A 107 -24.15 4.85 12.05
C LYS A 107 -23.66 5.90 13.08
N ASP A 108 -22.49 5.70 13.68
CA ASP A 108 -21.98 6.54 14.79
C ASP A 108 -20.82 7.47 14.34
N GLY A 109 -20.48 7.48 13.05
CA GLY A 109 -19.41 8.30 12.48
C GLY A 109 -18.63 7.60 11.38
N ILE A 110 -17.49 8.17 11.02
CA ILE A 110 -16.68 7.76 9.88
C ILE A 110 -15.30 7.29 10.37
N ILE A 111 -14.81 6.20 9.79
CA ILE A 111 -13.43 5.73 9.91
C ILE A 111 -12.75 5.93 8.55
N GLN A 112 -11.51 6.41 8.55
CA GLN A 112 -10.68 6.52 7.36
C GLN A 112 -9.40 5.70 7.53
N TYR A 113 -8.94 5.07 6.45
CA TYR A 113 -7.66 4.39 6.37
C TYR A 113 -6.73 5.22 5.46
N ASP A 114 -5.64 5.71 6.05
CA ASP A 114 -4.69 6.71 5.55
C ASP A 114 -5.20 8.15 5.38
N ALA A 115 -4.27 9.05 5.08
CA ALA A 115 -4.49 10.50 4.98
C ALA A 115 -3.64 11.16 3.87
N MET A 116 -3.22 10.41 2.84
CA MET A 116 -2.48 10.90 1.67
C MET A 116 -1.18 11.67 2.01
N ASN A 117 -0.64 12.42 1.04
CA ASN A 117 0.76 12.85 1.05
C ASN A 117 1.08 14.04 1.95
N ASN A 118 0.11 14.90 2.19
CA ASN A 118 0.32 16.18 2.87
C ASN A 118 -1.03 16.85 3.18
N GLU A 119 -0.93 18.01 3.85
CA GLU A 119 -2.08 18.84 4.19
C GLU A 119 -2.81 19.41 2.96
N ASP A 120 -2.13 19.65 1.84
CA ASP A 120 -2.79 20.13 0.61
C ASP A 120 -3.68 19.04 0.00
N ASP A 121 -3.25 17.78 -0.01
CA ASP A 121 -4.10 16.65 -0.40
C ASP A 121 -5.32 16.53 0.52
N ALA A 122 -5.12 16.71 1.83
CA ALA A 122 -6.24 16.72 2.78
C ALA A 122 -7.28 17.80 2.47
N LYS A 123 -6.82 19.04 2.21
CA LYS A 123 -7.68 20.20 1.94
C LYS A 123 -8.33 20.17 0.56
N ASN A 124 -7.60 19.69 -0.45
CA ASN A 124 -7.97 19.86 -1.86
C ASN A 124 -8.51 18.57 -2.49
N ILE A 125 -8.28 17.41 -1.87
CA ILE A 125 -8.76 16.11 -2.37
C ILE A 125 -9.73 15.47 -1.37
N ILE A 126 -9.28 15.19 -0.13
CA ILE A 126 -10.06 14.42 0.84
C ILE A 126 -11.30 15.22 1.31
N GLU A 127 -11.12 16.42 1.86
CA GLU A 127 -12.23 17.21 2.40
C GLU A 127 -13.31 17.55 1.33
N PRO A 128 -12.95 17.97 0.10
CA PRO A 128 -13.93 18.18 -0.96
C PRO A 128 -14.63 16.89 -1.39
N ALA A 129 -13.97 15.74 -1.28
CA ALA A 129 -14.59 14.46 -1.57
C ALA A 129 -15.68 14.08 -0.55
N TYR A 130 -15.48 14.38 0.75
CA TYR A 130 -16.55 14.24 1.75
C TYR A 130 -17.77 15.06 1.35
N ALA A 131 -17.59 16.32 0.97
CA ALA A 131 -18.68 17.17 0.53
C ALA A 131 -19.42 16.62 -0.71
N LYS A 132 -18.67 16.14 -1.73
CA LYS A 132 -19.24 15.50 -2.93
C LYS A 132 -20.05 14.24 -2.60
N LEU A 133 -19.67 13.52 -1.54
CA LEU A 133 -20.38 12.34 -1.06
C LEU A 133 -21.55 12.66 -0.12
N GLY A 134 -21.79 13.95 0.18
CA GLY A 134 -22.79 14.36 1.18
C GLY A 134 -22.41 13.99 2.61
N LEU A 135 -21.12 13.77 2.87
CA LEU A 135 -20.56 13.45 4.18
C LEU A 135 -20.02 14.70 4.85
N ASP A 136 -20.02 14.69 6.19
CA ASP A 136 -19.45 15.77 7.00
C ASP A 136 -18.13 15.31 7.63
N PRO A 137 -16.98 15.97 7.32
CA PRO A 137 -15.69 15.68 7.93
C PRO A 137 -15.68 15.76 9.46
N ARG A 138 -16.60 16.51 10.10
CA ARG A 138 -16.74 16.53 11.57
C ARG A 138 -17.17 15.18 12.15
N ASN A 139 -17.70 14.29 11.31
CA ASN A 139 -18.04 12.93 11.69
C ASN A 139 -16.87 11.94 11.51
N LEU A 140 -15.71 12.38 11.00
CA LEU A 140 -14.50 11.56 10.93
C LEU A 140 -13.92 11.36 12.33
N LYS A 141 -14.21 10.19 12.92
CA LYS A 141 -13.83 9.85 14.29
C LYS A 141 -12.42 9.30 14.37
N TYR A 142 -12.04 8.47 13.40
CA TYR A 142 -10.77 7.75 13.41
C TYR A 142 -10.09 7.79 12.05
N ILE A 143 -8.81 8.14 12.03
CA ILE A 143 -7.88 7.86 10.93
C ILE A 143 -6.94 6.76 11.40
N ILE A 144 -6.89 5.65 10.68
CA ILE A 144 -5.88 4.60 10.87
C ILE A 144 -4.79 4.82 9.84
N ILE A 145 -3.55 4.96 10.29
CA ILE A 145 -2.39 5.06 9.40
C ILE A 145 -1.84 3.66 9.12
N SER A 146 -1.83 3.29 7.84
CA SER A 146 -1.32 2.03 7.32
C SER A 146 0.16 1.87 7.61
N HIS A 147 0.99 2.91 7.41
CA HIS A 147 2.39 2.91 7.83
C HIS A 147 3.00 4.32 7.92
N GLY A 148 4.14 4.43 8.60
CA GLY A 148 4.81 5.68 8.98
C GLY A 148 5.54 6.45 7.87
N HIS A 149 5.18 6.28 6.59
CA HIS A 149 5.70 7.10 5.50
C HIS A 149 4.82 8.33 5.22
N GLY A 150 5.44 9.43 4.80
CA GLY A 150 4.79 10.74 4.68
C GLY A 150 3.66 10.79 3.64
N ASP A 151 3.72 9.90 2.65
CA ASP A 151 2.69 9.68 1.64
C ASP A 151 1.38 9.09 2.20
N HIS A 152 1.37 8.64 3.46
CA HIS A 152 0.22 8.01 4.12
C HIS A 152 -0.32 8.79 5.31
N PHE A 153 0.55 9.41 6.11
CA PHE A 153 0.10 10.22 7.26
C PHE A 153 -0.01 11.71 6.98
N GLY A 154 0.36 12.17 5.78
CA GLY A 154 0.67 13.57 5.55
C GLY A 154 -0.50 14.54 5.77
N GLY A 155 -1.73 14.09 5.56
CA GLY A 155 -2.95 14.85 5.86
C GLY A 155 -3.50 14.68 7.29
N ALA A 156 -2.97 13.75 8.08
CA ALA A 156 -3.60 13.34 9.34
C ALA A 156 -3.59 14.47 10.39
N LYS A 157 -2.50 15.24 10.45
CA LYS A 157 -2.39 16.40 11.36
C LYS A 157 -3.49 17.43 11.12
N TYR A 158 -3.84 17.67 9.86
CA TYR A 158 -4.88 18.60 9.48
C TYR A 158 -6.24 18.20 10.05
N PHE A 159 -6.67 16.96 9.84
CA PHE A 159 -7.94 16.46 10.37
C PHE A 159 -7.95 16.42 11.90
N GLN A 160 -6.83 16.02 12.51
CA GLN A 160 -6.68 16.02 13.97
C GLN A 160 -6.86 17.42 14.56
N GLN A 161 -6.23 18.44 13.97
CA GLN A 161 -6.32 19.81 14.47
C GLN A 161 -7.66 20.47 14.16
N LYS A 162 -8.22 20.25 12.96
CA LYS A 162 -9.43 20.92 12.50
C LYS A 162 -10.71 20.31 13.07
N TYR A 163 -10.76 18.98 13.23
CA TYR A 163 -11.97 18.26 13.60
C TYR A 163 -11.86 17.45 14.90
N GLY A 164 -10.69 17.42 15.54
CA GLY A 164 -10.46 16.58 16.71
C GLY A 164 -10.48 15.08 16.39
N THR A 165 -10.22 14.71 15.14
CA THR A 165 -10.17 13.32 14.69
C THR A 165 -9.06 12.56 15.42
N HIS A 166 -9.37 11.38 15.96
CA HIS A 166 -8.38 10.51 16.56
C HIS A 166 -7.52 9.82 15.51
N VAL A 167 -6.21 9.72 15.76
CA VAL A 167 -5.26 9.08 14.84
C VAL A 167 -4.69 7.82 15.48
N LEU A 168 -4.74 6.71 14.75
CA LEU A 168 -4.26 5.40 15.16
C LEU A 168 -3.04 5.01 14.32
N SER A 169 -1.98 4.57 14.97
CA SER A 169 -0.85 3.89 14.33
C SER A 169 -0.17 2.95 15.32
N SER A 170 0.70 2.04 14.85
CA SER A 170 1.48 1.20 15.76
C SER A 170 2.49 2.05 16.54
N ALA A 171 2.96 1.55 17.69
CA ALA A 171 3.98 2.25 18.46
C ALA A 171 5.26 2.50 17.63
N ALA A 172 5.69 1.49 16.87
CA ALA A 172 6.92 1.55 16.08
C ALA A 172 6.82 2.54 14.90
N ASP A 173 5.64 2.66 14.30
CA ASP A 173 5.44 3.62 13.20
C ASP A 173 5.13 5.03 13.70
N TRP A 174 4.56 5.20 14.89
CA TRP A 174 4.61 6.49 15.58
C TRP A 174 6.06 6.98 15.73
N ASP A 175 6.96 6.13 16.23
CA ASP A 175 8.38 6.48 16.38
C ASP A 175 9.04 6.75 15.02
N LEU A 176 8.61 6.09 13.94
CA LEU A 176 9.09 6.36 12.59
C LEU A 176 8.65 7.75 12.11
N MET A 177 7.38 8.10 12.25
CA MET A 177 6.83 9.39 11.81
C MET A 177 7.58 10.58 12.41
N TYR A 178 7.93 10.50 13.70
CA TYR A 178 8.67 11.56 14.39
C TYR A 178 10.17 11.59 14.05
N ARG A 179 10.76 10.46 13.63
CA ARG A 179 12.17 10.40 13.19
C ARG A 179 12.36 10.75 11.71
N ASN A 180 11.31 10.69 10.91
CA ASN A 180 11.39 10.89 9.47
C ASN A 180 11.52 12.38 9.09
N VAL A 181 12.71 12.93 9.29
CA VAL A 181 13.07 14.32 8.94
C VAL A 181 12.99 14.63 7.43
N ARG A 182 12.72 13.63 6.58
CA ARG A 182 12.59 13.77 5.12
C ARG A 182 11.14 13.73 4.63
N SER A 183 10.16 13.56 5.52
CA SER A 183 8.74 13.67 5.15
C SER A 183 8.42 15.07 4.66
N ASN A 184 7.59 15.18 3.62
CA ASN A 184 7.06 16.47 3.15
C ASN A 184 5.94 17.01 4.06
N ALA A 185 5.52 16.25 5.08
CA ALA A 185 4.43 16.60 5.98
C ALA A 185 4.83 16.41 7.44
N PRO A 186 4.45 17.34 8.35
CA PRO A 186 4.67 17.19 9.77
C PRO A 186 3.79 16.06 10.33
N PRO A 187 4.30 15.23 11.27
CA PRO A 187 3.49 14.19 11.87
C PRO A 187 2.33 14.78 12.69
N PRO A 188 1.17 14.08 12.76
CA PRO A 188 0.13 14.41 13.73
C PRO A 188 0.67 14.27 15.16
N ALA A 189 -0.03 14.86 16.13
CA ALA A 189 0.23 14.58 17.53
C ALA A 189 -0.03 13.09 17.81
N ARG A 190 0.90 12.43 18.50
CA ARG A 190 0.76 11.05 18.93
C ARG A 190 -0.52 10.90 19.75
N ASP A 191 -1.35 9.96 19.35
CA ASP A 191 -2.66 9.72 19.95
C ASP A 191 -2.81 8.24 20.30
N MET A 192 -3.53 7.47 19.49
CA MET A 192 -3.85 6.08 19.82
C MET A 192 -2.81 5.11 19.25
N VAL A 193 -2.42 4.14 20.08
CA VAL A 193 -1.49 3.08 19.69
C VAL A 193 -2.26 1.81 19.33
N VAL A 194 -2.02 1.29 18.12
CA VAL A 194 -2.58 0.02 17.66
C VAL A 194 -1.74 -1.15 18.18
N THR A 195 -2.40 -2.15 18.74
CA THR A 195 -1.81 -3.45 19.09
C THR A 195 -2.23 -4.54 18.12
N ASP A 196 -1.43 -5.60 17.97
CA ASP A 196 -1.74 -6.70 17.05
C ASP A 196 -3.06 -7.40 17.40
N GLY A 197 -3.94 -7.58 16.41
CA GLY A 197 -5.26 -8.17 16.57
C GLY A 197 -6.31 -7.24 17.19
N GLN A 198 -6.00 -5.96 17.38
CA GLN A 198 -6.93 -4.99 17.96
C GLN A 198 -8.18 -4.82 17.09
N LYS A 199 -9.35 -4.83 17.72
CA LYS A 199 -10.61 -4.50 17.05
C LYS A 199 -10.93 -3.02 17.23
N LEU A 200 -11.19 -2.32 16.13
CA LEU A 200 -11.81 -1.00 16.13
C LEU A 200 -13.28 -1.15 15.76
N SER A 201 -14.16 -0.72 16.64
CA SER A 201 -15.61 -0.76 16.43
C SER A 201 -16.21 0.63 16.49
N LEU A 202 -17.01 0.98 15.49
CA LEU A 202 -17.79 2.23 15.45
C LEU A 202 -19.09 1.93 14.71
N GLY A 203 -20.23 2.31 15.27
CA GLY A 203 -21.46 2.27 14.50
C GLY A 203 -21.88 0.88 14.00
N GLY A 204 -21.53 -0.18 14.71
CA GLY A 204 -21.80 -1.57 14.27
C GLY A 204 -20.85 -2.10 13.20
N GLN A 205 -19.97 -1.26 12.65
CA GLN A 205 -18.82 -1.71 11.87
C GLN A 205 -17.71 -2.13 12.83
N THR A 206 -17.12 -3.32 12.62
CA THR A 206 -15.93 -3.78 13.33
C THR A 206 -14.87 -4.16 12.33
N MET A 207 -13.68 -3.58 12.46
CA MET A 207 -12.50 -3.97 11.68
C MET A 207 -11.39 -4.43 12.62
N THR A 208 -10.54 -5.34 12.15
CA THR A 208 -9.44 -5.88 12.95
C THR A 208 -8.11 -5.43 12.36
N LEU A 209 -7.25 -4.88 13.23
CA LEU A 209 -5.98 -4.26 12.91
C LEU A 209 -4.84 -5.17 13.35
N TYR A 210 -3.83 -5.33 12.49
CA TYR A 210 -2.68 -6.20 12.73
C TYR A 210 -1.38 -5.46 12.48
N VAL A 211 -0.39 -5.64 13.36
CA VAL A 211 0.93 -5.02 13.19
C VAL A 211 1.80 -5.95 12.36
N THR A 212 2.18 -5.54 11.15
CA THR A 212 2.83 -6.41 10.15
C THR A 212 4.18 -5.81 9.70
N PRO A 213 5.24 -5.88 10.55
CA PRO A 213 6.54 -5.27 10.25
C PRO A 213 7.17 -5.80 8.95
N GLY A 214 7.92 -4.95 8.26
CA GLY A 214 8.70 -5.34 7.09
C GLY A 214 8.77 -4.28 5.99
N HIS A 215 7.71 -3.51 5.78
CA HIS A 215 7.75 -2.32 4.91
C HIS A 215 8.23 -1.08 5.67
N THR A 216 7.73 -0.93 6.90
CA THR A 216 8.20 -0.05 7.96
C THR A 216 8.38 -0.89 9.25
N PRO A 217 8.85 -0.30 10.36
CA PRO A 217 8.95 -1.00 11.65
C PRO A 217 7.62 -1.53 12.22
N GLY A 218 6.47 -0.98 11.84
CA GLY A 218 5.17 -1.51 12.24
C GLY A 218 3.99 -0.98 11.42
N PRO A 219 3.84 -1.36 10.14
CA PRO A 219 2.62 -1.15 9.40
C PRO A 219 1.41 -1.73 10.13
N VAL A 220 0.26 -1.09 9.99
CA VAL A 220 -1.06 -1.55 10.45
C VAL A 220 -1.82 -2.11 9.25
N SER A 221 -1.93 -3.42 9.15
CA SER A 221 -2.79 -4.13 8.21
C SER A 221 -4.23 -4.23 8.72
N LEU A 222 -5.19 -4.34 7.79
CA LEU A 222 -6.63 -4.25 8.04
C LEU A 222 -7.37 -5.48 7.51
N VAL A 223 -8.23 -6.09 8.33
CA VAL A 223 -9.30 -6.99 7.87
C VAL A 223 -10.64 -6.35 8.19
N VAL A 224 -11.47 -6.13 7.17
CA VAL A 224 -12.72 -5.38 7.30
C VAL A 224 -13.89 -6.08 6.57
N PRO A 225 -14.97 -6.44 7.29
CA PRO A 225 -16.22 -6.84 6.66
C PRO A 225 -16.87 -5.66 5.95
N VAL A 226 -17.38 -5.89 4.74
CA VAL A 226 -18.12 -4.91 3.93
C VAL A 226 -19.35 -5.55 3.32
N THR A 227 -20.26 -4.75 2.78
CA THR A 227 -21.43 -5.26 2.04
C THR A 227 -21.53 -4.66 0.65
N ASP A 228 -21.77 -5.49 -0.38
CA ASP A 228 -22.08 -5.05 -1.75
C ASP A 228 -23.51 -5.45 -2.09
N ARG A 229 -24.43 -4.48 -2.20
CA ARG A 229 -25.86 -4.75 -2.50
C ARG A 229 -26.45 -5.75 -1.51
N GLY A 230 -26.10 -5.61 -0.23
CA GLY A 230 -26.52 -6.48 0.86
C GLY A 230 -25.78 -7.83 0.97
N GLN A 231 -24.90 -8.19 0.03
CA GLN A 231 -24.06 -9.39 0.14
C GLN A 231 -22.81 -9.10 0.97
N LYS A 232 -22.47 -9.99 1.90
CA LYS A 232 -21.31 -9.81 2.79
C LYS A 232 -20.03 -10.24 2.11
N HIS A 233 -19.00 -9.43 2.26
CA HIS A 233 -17.63 -9.67 1.79
C HIS A 233 -16.64 -9.30 2.88
N VAL A 234 -15.39 -9.74 2.74
CA VAL A 234 -14.30 -9.40 3.66
C VAL A 234 -13.10 -8.92 2.86
N MET A 235 -12.74 -7.66 3.05
CA MET A 235 -11.56 -7.07 2.42
C MET A 235 -10.34 -7.22 3.32
N ALA A 236 -9.19 -7.45 2.70
CA ALA A 236 -7.91 -7.46 3.38
C ALA A 236 -6.97 -6.40 2.78
N ALA A 237 -6.39 -5.57 3.65
CA ALA A 237 -5.38 -4.58 3.30
C ALA A 237 -4.07 -4.90 4.02
N PHE A 238 -3.01 -5.15 3.28
CA PHE A 238 -1.67 -5.28 3.86
C PHE A 238 -1.05 -3.88 3.99
N GLY A 239 -0.74 -3.44 5.21
CA GLY A 239 -0.47 -2.04 5.55
C GLY A 239 0.81 -1.44 4.94
N GLY A 240 1.62 -2.23 4.24
CA GLY A 240 2.78 -1.73 3.52
C GLY A 240 3.16 -2.69 2.40
N PHE A 241 2.65 -2.45 1.20
CA PHE A 241 2.89 -3.32 0.05
C PHE A 241 4.28 -3.16 -0.57
N GLY A 242 4.92 -2.00 -0.42
CA GLY A 242 6.26 -1.76 -0.97
C GLY A 242 7.30 -2.75 -0.44
N LEU A 243 8.07 -3.37 -1.32
CA LEU A 243 9.09 -4.32 -0.91
C LEU A 243 10.33 -3.57 -0.37
N PRO A 244 10.83 -3.93 0.83
CA PRO A 244 12.07 -3.36 1.36
C PRO A 244 13.27 -3.68 0.46
N LEU A 245 14.27 -2.81 0.48
CA LEU A 245 15.48 -2.98 -0.33
C LEU A 245 16.54 -3.88 0.33
N ASN A 246 16.50 -4.02 1.66
CA ASN A 246 17.44 -4.88 2.37
C ASN A 246 16.89 -6.31 2.45
N VAL A 247 17.77 -7.33 2.47
CA VAL A 247 17.36 -8.71 2.75
C VAL A 247 17.00 -8.86 4.23
N GLU A 248 17.89 -8.40 5.10
CA GLU A 248 17.70 -8.33 6.55
C GLU A 248 17.44 -6.89 7.01
N PRO A 249 16.72 -6.68 8.13
CA PRO A 249 16.61 -5.36 8.73
C PRO A 249 17.98 -4.78 9.08
N SER A 250 18.16 -3.48 8.88
CA SER A 250 19.37 -2.75 9.22
C SER A 250 19.05 -1.33 9.68
N SER A 251 20.07 -0.56 10.05
CA SER A 251 19.91 0.88 10.31
C SER A 251 19.42 1.65 9.08
N ALA A 252 19.63 1.12 7.87
CA ALA A 252 19.18 1.72 6.62
C ALA A 252 17.70 1.43 6.31
N GLY A 253 17.05 0.52 7.03
CA GLY A 253 15.63 0.23 6.86
C GLY A 253 15.25 -1.23 7.09
N PRO A 254 13.99 -1.59 6.80
CA PRO A 254 13.48 -2.93 7.06
C PRO A 254 13.94 -3.94 5.99
N GLY A 255 13.58 -5.21 6.17
CA GLY A 255 14.14 -6.34 5.42
C GLY A 255 13.12 -7.29 4.81
N LEU A 256 13.45 -7.84 3.63
CA LEU A 256 12.64 -8.76 2.85
C LEU A 256 12.29 -10.06 3.61
N ARG A 257 13.14 -10.56 4.50
CA ARG A 257 12.81 -11.78 5.27
C ARG A 257 11.71 -11.55 6.30
N VAL A 258 11.78 -10.42 7.02
CA VAL A 258 10.74 -10.01 7.98
C VAL A 258 9.44 -9.73 7.26
N TYR A 259 9.48 -8.95 6.17
CA TYR A 259 8.32 -8.70 5.31
C TYR A 259 7.64 -10.00 4.89
N GLY A 260 8.40 -10.96 4.35
CA GLY A 260 7.84 -12.23 3.87
C GLY A 260 7.19 -13.07 4.97
N LYS A 261 7.78 -13.07 6.17
CA LYS A 261 7.21 -13.74 7.33
C LYS A 261 5.86 -13.12 7.71
N GLU A 262 5.79 -11.80 7.80
CA GLU A 262 4.58 -11.09 8.24
C GLU A 262 3.48 -11.07 7.17
N MET A 263 3.85 -10.98 5.89
CA MET A 263 2.89 -11.13 4.79
C MET A 263 2.26 -12.53 4.80
N ARG A 264 3.05 -13.61 4.97
CA ARG A 264 2.49 -14.97 5.09
C ARG A 264 1.64 -15.15 6.35
N ARG A 265 1.99 -14.47 7.45
CA ARG A 265 1.14 -14.43 8.66
C ARG A 265 -0.20 -13.76 8.35
N PHE A 266 -0.17 -12.60 7.71
CA PHE A 266 -1.37 -11.84 7.36
C PHE A 266 -2.25 -12.60 6.34
N GLN A 267 -1.65 -13.27 5.36
CA GLN A 267 -2.36 -14.14 4.43
C GLN A 267 -3.18 -15.22 5.16
N LYS A 268 -2.61 -15.88 6.17
CA LYS A 268 -3.33 -16.86 7.00
C LYS A 268 -4.48 -16.21 7.78
N ILE A 269 -4.26 -15.03 8.33
CA ILE A 269 -5.27 -14.26 9.07
C ILE A 269 -6.45 -13.90 8.17
N ALA A 270 -6.16 -13.34 7.00
CA ALA A 270 -7.19 -12.95 6.04
C ALA A 270 -7.94 -14.15 5.48
N ALA A 271 -7.25 -15.26 5.17
CA ALA A 271 -7.89 -16.51 4.77
C ALA A 271 -8.83 -17.05 5.86
N ALA A 272 -8.40 -17.04 7.13
CA ALA A 272 -9.23 -17.45 8.26
C ALA A 272 -10.45 -16.55 8.48
N ALA A 273 -10.34 -15.26 8.13
CA ALA A 273 -11.44 -14.31 8.14
C ALA A 273 -12.38 -14.44 6.93
N GLY A 274 -12.05 -15.29 5.95
CA GLY A 274 -12.84 -15.45 4.74
C GLY A 274 -12.67 -14.30 3.74
N ALA A 275 -11.51 -13.64 3.74
CA ALA A 275 -11.22 -12.54 2.82
C ALA A 275 -11.36 -12.97 1.35
N ASP A 276 -12.19 -12.25 0.62
CA ASP A 276 -12.52 -12.48 -0.79
C ASP A 276 -12.28 -11.24 -1.66
N GLY A 277 -11.70 -10.18 -1.09
CA GLY A 277 -11.20 -9.03 -1.81
C GLY A 277 -9.93 -8.43 -1.19
N ILE A 278 -9.24 -7.63 -1.99
CA ILE A 278 -7.98 -6.98 -1.65
C ILE A 278 -8.20 -5.48 -1.81
N ILE A 279 -7.75 -4.71 -0.83
CA ILE A 279 -7.70 -3.25 -0.91
C ILE A 279 -6.31 -2.77 -0.51
N SER A 280 -5.89 -1.64 -1.04
CA SER A 280 -4.59 -1.01 -0.80
C SER A 280 -4.75 0.50 -0.73
N THR A 281 -3.84 1.18 -0.05
CA THR A 281 -3.77 2.67 -0.06
C THR A 281 -2.85 3.20 -1.15
N HIS A 282 -2.30 2.30 -1.95
CA HIS A 282 -1.67 2.58 -3.23
C HIS A 282 -2.51 1.92 -4.33
N PRO A 283 -3.14 2.72 -5.22
CA PRO A 283 -4.05 2.21 -6.26
C PRO A 283 -3.44 1.16 -7.18
N GLY A 284 -2.12 1.18 -7.35
CA GLY A 284 -1.38 0.22 -8.15
C GLY A 284 -1.32 -1.19 -7.55
N PHE A 285 -1.55 -1.40 -6.25
CA PHE A 285 -1.51 -2.77 -5.72
C PHE A 285 -2.82 -3.51 -5.86
N ASP A 286 -3.96 -2.83 -5.67
CA ASP A 286 -5.28 -3.45 -5.76
C ASP A 286 -6.00 -3.19 -7.09
N GLY A 287 -5.37 -2.45 -8.02
CA GLY A 287 -5.96 -2.15 -9.32
C GLY A 287 -7.08 -1.10 -9.25
N THR A 288 -7.09 -0.30 -8.19
CA THR A 288 -8.12 0.73 -7.92
C THR A 288 -8.38 1.62 -9.14
N GLU A 289 -7.36 2.02 -9.90
CA GLU A 289 -7.55 2.85 -11.08
C GLU A 289 -8.54 2.23 -12.09
N ASP A 290 -8.34 0.96 -12.44
CA ASP A 290 -9.19 0.24 -13.39
C ASP A 290 -10.54 -0.13 -12.76
N HIS A 291 -10.52 -0.50 -11.48
CA HIS A 291 -11.73 -0.86 -10.74
C HIS A 291 -12.69 0.33 -10.63
N VAL A 292 -12.17 1.51 -10.31
CA VAL A 292 -12.92 2.77 -10.27
C VAL A 292 -13.46 3.15 -11.64
N ARG A 293 -12.65 3.06 -12.70
CA ARG A 293 -13.12 3.29 -14.09
C ARG A 293 -14.28 2.36 -14.45
N ASN A 294 -14.20 1.08 -14.07
CA ASN A 294 -15.25 0.09 -14.31
C ASN A 294 -16.55 0.35 -13.51
N LEU A 295 -16.41 0.83 -12.28
CA LEU A 295 -17.55 1.20 -11.43
C LEU A 295 -18.27 2.44 -11.99
N ILE A 296 -17.52 3.50 -12.35
CA ILE A 296 -18.08 4.74 -12.91
C ILE A 296 -18.71 4.49 -14.29
N GLY A 297 -18.00 3.79 -15.18
CA GLY A 297 -18.48 3.48 -16.53
C GLY A 297 -19.67 2.52 -16.56
N GLY A 298 -20.06 1.98 -15.40
CA GLY A 298 -21.17 1.05 -15.29
C GLY A 298 -20.92 -0.25 -16.05
N THR A 299 -19.67 -0.66 -16.28
CA THR A 299 -19.34 -1.97 -16.86
C THR A 299 -19.37 -3.06 -15.79
N ALA A 300 -19.24 -2.70 -14.51
CA ALA A 300 -19.33 -3.58 -13.34
C ALA A 300 -20.74 -4.12 -13.02
N LYS A 301 -21.70 -4.11 -13.96
CA LYS A 301 -23.15 -4.32 -13.67
C LYS A 301 -23.51 -5.65 -12.99
N LYS A 302 -22.61 -6.64 -12.93
CA LYS A 302 -22.89 -7.95 -12.32
C LYS A 302 -22.05 -8.29 -11.09
N ARG A 303 -20.86 -7.70 -10.90
CA ARG A 303 -19.95 -8.06 -9.79
C ARG A 303 -19.01 -6.89 -9.49
N ASN A 304 -18.81 -6.61 -8.21
CA ASN A 304 -17.86 -5.61 -7.75
C ASN A 304 -16.41 -6.07 -8.09
N PRO A 305 -15.59 -5.25 -8.78
CA PRO A 305 -14.27 -5.66 -9.23
C PRO A 305 -13.29 -5.96 -8.08
N TYR A 306 -13.49 -5.41 -6.88
CA TYR A 306 -12.67 -5.70 -5.70
C TYR A 306 -12.98 -7.07 -5.08
N VAL A 307 -14.12 -7.68 -5.40
CA VAL A 307 -14.49 -9.02 -4.94
C VAL A 307 -13.93 -10.02 -5.94
N VAL A 308 -12.73 -10.55 -5.67
CA VAL A 308 -11.99 -11.47 -6.56
C VAL A 308 -12.17 -12.94 -6.16
N GLY A 309 -12.60 -13.21 -4.93
CA GLY A 309 -12.78 -14.55 -4.36
C GLY A 309 -11.56 -15.03 -3.57
N ASN A 310 -11.77 -15.87 -2.55
CA ASN A 310 -10.74 -16.27 -1.59
C ASN A 310 -9.49 -16.90 -2.24
N ALA A 311 -9.68 -17.73 -3.27
CA ALA A 311 -8.58 -18.37 -3.99
C ALA A 311 -7.72 -17.34 -4.74
N ALA A 312 -8.34 -16.29 -5.28
CA ALA A 312 -7.64 -15.21 -5.97
C ALA A 312 -6.89 -14.32 -4.97
N VAL A 313 -7.46 -14.04 -3.79
CA VAL A 313 -6.76 -13.37 -2.68
C VAL A 313 -5.48 -14.11 -2.28
N ALA A 314 -5.57 -15.44 -2.08
CA ALA A 314 -4.40 -16.25 -1.75
C ALA A 314 -3.33 -16.22 -2.86
N ARG A 315 -3.75 -16.41 -4.12
CA ARG A 315 -2.86 -16.35 -5.30
C ARG A 315 -2.12 -15.03 -5.41
N TYR A 316 -2.79 -13.91 -5.12
CA TYR A 316 -2.20 -12.58 -5.22
C TYR A 316 -1.02 -12.42 -4.25
N TRP A 317 -1.18 -12.79 -2.98
CA TRP A 317 -0.06 -12.71 -2.02
C TRP A 317 1.03 -13.74 -2.27
N ASP A 318 0.69 -14.92 -2.78
CA ASP A 318 1.71 -15.88 -3.23
C ASP A 318 2.56 -15.27 -4.36
N ALA A 319 1.95 -14.51 -5.27
CA ALA A 319 2.69 -13.82 -6.33
C ALA A 319 3.62 -12.73 -5.77
N VAL A 320 3.14 -11.94 -4.79
CA VAL A 320 4.00 -10.96 -4.08
C VAL A 320 5.16 -11.68 -3.38
N ASP A 321 4.94 -12.84 -2.77
CA ASP A 321 6.02 -13.62 -2.14
C ASP A 321 7.06 -14.09 -3.16
N GLN A 322 6.62 -14.50 -4.36
CA GLN A 322 7.54 -14.88 -5.43
C GLN A 322 8.40 -13.69 -5.88
N ILE A 323 7.80 -12.50 -6.05
CA ILE A 323 8.55 -11.29 -6.39
C ILE A 323 9.58 -10.94 -5.29
N ARG A 324 9.20 -11.07 -4.03
CA ARG A 324 10.13 -10.88 -2.91
C ARG A 324 11.28 -11.90 -2.91
N LEU A 325 11.00 -13.16 -3.22
CA LEU A 325 12.03 -14.21 -3.33
C LEU A 325 12.98 -13.96 -4.50
N SER A 326 12.49 -13.43 -5.63
CA SER A 326 13.39 -13.04 -6.73
C SER A 326 14.33 -11.92 -6.31
N MET A 327 13.89 -10.96 -5.50
CA MET A 327 14.78 -9.92 -4.95
C MET A 327 15.89 -10.50 -4.06
N ILE A 328 15.55 -11.44 -3.17
CA ILE A 328 16.54 -12.11 -2.33
C ILE A 328 17.54 -12.87 -3.22
N SER A 329 17.05 -13.61 -4.20
CA SER A 329 17.88 -14.37 -5.14
C SER A 329 18.86 -13.45 -5.89
N ILE A 330 18.40 -12.27 -6.34
CA ILE A 330 19.28 -11.27 -6.98
C ILE A 330 20.38 -10.82 -6.02
N VAL A 331 20.06 -10.51 -4.76
CA VAL A 331 21.04 -10.04 -3.79
C VAL A 331 22.05 -11.13 -3.40
N ASP A 332 21.58 -12.37 -3.22
CA ASP A 332 22.43 -13.51 -2.83
C ASP A 332 23.46 -13.88 -3.94
N HIS A 333 23.20 -13.48 -5.18
CA HIS A 333 24.12 -13.67 -6.32
C HIS A 333 25.02 -12.45 -6.61
N LEU A 334 24.90 -11.35 -5.84
CA LEU A 334 25.84 -10.24 -5.97
C LEU A 334 27.21 -10.66 -5.40
N PRO A 335 28.33 -10.22 -6.02
CA PRO A 335 29.64 -10.43 -5.42
C PRO A 335 29.68 -9.84 -4.01
N ALA A 336 30.31 -10.54 -3.07
CA ALA A 336 30.57 -10.00 -1.74
C ALA A 336 31.37 -8.67 -1.87
N PRO A 337 31.05 -7.66 -1.05
CA PRO A 337 31.64 -6.33 -1.15
C PRO A 337 33.15 -6.30 -0.90
#